data_AF-A0A8T5NA16-F1
#
_entry.id   AF-A0A8T5NA16-F1
#
_cell.length_a   1.000
_cell.length_b   1.000
_cell.length_c   1.000
_cell.angle_alpha   90.00
_cell.angle_beta   90.00
_cell.angle_gamma   90.00
#
_symmetry.space_group_name_H-M   'P 1'
#
loop_
_entity.id
_entity.type
_entity.pdbx_description
1 polymer ?
#
loop_
_entity_poly.entity_id
_entity_poly.type
_entity_poly.pdbx_seq_one_letter_code
_entity_poly.pdbx_strand_id
1 'polypeptide(L)'
;AVNLITKPPMTVQVLLYPPSGMSVSSSIFVESGAGIYTTTYTLNPGKGRDIEVRIKTNQVGDFNVKGRIVYYFGDNQSTAEDHTLNLQIKVGKEGPSTETEKPPPKQTNVLFVILGIGMILVLAILAIRRR
;
A
#
# COMPACT_ATOMS: atom_id res chain seq x y z
N ALA A 1 -7.01 -0.63 1.22
CA ALA A 1 -8.07 -1.11 2.14
C ALA A 1 -9.40 -1.19 1.38
N VAL A 2 -10.28 -2.15 1.71
CA VAL A 2 -11.60 -2.32 1.06
C VAL A 2 -12.70 -2.29 2.12
N ASN A 3 -13.71 -1.44 1.93
CA ASN A 3 -14.94 -1.47 2.72
C ASN A 3 -15.96 -2.42 2.07
N LEU A 4 -16.41 -3.44 2.80
CA LEU A 4 -17.39 -4.41 2.29
C LEU A 4 -18.77 -3.76 2.12
N ILE A 5 -19.55 -4.24 1.15
CA ILE A 5 -20.88 -3.66 0.84
C ILE A 5 -21.88 -3.79 2.00
N THR A 6 -21.68 -4.73 2.92
CA THR A 6 -22.55 -4.98 4.08
C THR A 6 -22.19 -4.13 5.30
N LYS A 7 -21.14 -3.31 5.22
CA LYS A 7 -20.66 -2.49 6.33
C LYS A 7 -21.05 -1.02 6.13
N PRO A 8 -21.19 -0.23 7.21
CA PRO A 8 -21.36 1.22 7.11
C PRO A 8 -20.15 1.90 6.44
N PRO A 9 -20.23 3.21 6.13
CA PRO A 9 -19.05 3.98 5.73
C PRO A 9 -17.92 3.83 6.75
N MET A 10 -16.68 3.70 6.26
CA MET A 10 -15.50 3.50 7.11
C MET A 10 -14.66 4.77 7.10
N THR A 11 -14.32 5.27 8.29
CA THR A 11 -13.33 6.34 8.43
C THR A 11 -11.97 5.70 8.68
N VAL A 12 -10.98 6.07 7.89
CA VAL A 12 -9.61 5.55 7.98
C VAL A 12 -8.65 6.73 8.10
N GLN A 13 -7.88 6.76 9.17
CA GLN A 13 -6.72 7.63 9.32
C GLN A 13 -5.45 6.83 9.08
N VAL A 14 -4.54 7.39 8.29
CA VAL A 14 -3.18 6.88 8.15
C VAL A 14 -2.21 7.86 8.77
N LEU A 15 -1.29 7.34 9.57
CA LEU A 15 -0.17 8.06 10.14
C LEU A 15 1.12 7.41 9.67
N LEU A 16 2.05 8.23 9.23
CA LEU A 16 3.36 7.81 8.78
C LEU A 16 4.41 8.48 9.66
N TYR A 17 5.36 7.67 10.12
CA TYR A 17 6.47 8.05 10.97
C TYR A 17 7.77 7.76 10.21
N PRO A 18 8.25 8.72 9.40
CA PRO A 18 9.52 8.58 8.73
C PRO A 18 10.66 8.61 9.77
N PRO A 19 11.64 7.71 9.69
CA PRO A 19 12.83 7.79 10.53
C PRO A 19 13.69 8.98 10.11
N SER A 20 14.56 9.43 11.01
CA SER A 20 15.51 10.50 10.73
C SER A 20 16.38 10.17 9.50
N GLY A 21 16.56 11.15 8.62
CA GLY A 21 17.26 10.98 7.34
C GLY A 21 16.40 10.46 6.20
N MET A 22 15.08 10.44 6.36
CA MET A 22 14.13 10.28 5.26
C MET A 22 13.23 11.51 5.12
N SER A 23 12.73 11.74 3.91
CA SER A 23 11.76 12.79 3.59
C SER A 23 10.57 12.20 2.86
N VAL A 24 9.36 12.67 3.15
CA VAL A 24 8.12 12.22 2.50
C VAL A 24 7.74 13.21 1.41
N SER A 25 7.45 12.70 0.21
CA SER A 25 7.03 13.48 -0.95
C SER A 25 5.69 12.98 -1.48
N SER A 26 4.63 13.12 -0.68
CA SER A 26 3.27 12.78 -1.10
C SER A 26 2.33 13.97 -0.92
N SER A 27 1.54 14.29 -1.94
CA SER A 27 0.62 15.42 -1.95
C SER A 27 -0.63 15.21 -1.09
N ILE A 28 -0.94 13.96 -0.75
CA ILE A 28 -2.14 13.57 0.01
C ILE A 28 -1.89 13.48 1.51
N PHE A 29 -0.63 13.60 1.94
CA PHE A 29 -0.24 13.59 3.34
C PHE A 29 0.11 15.00 3.79
N VAL A 30 -0.48 15.41 4.91
CA VAL A 30 -0.17 16.69 5.55
C VAL A 30 0.73 16.41 6.75
N GLU A 31 1.78 17.21 6.92
CA GLU A 31 2.63 17.14 8.11
C GLU A 31 1.82 17.63 9.33
N SER A 32 1.67 16.76 10.33
CA SER A 32 0.86 16.97 11.53
C SER A 32 1.70 17.43 12.74
N GLY A 33 2.89 17.98 12.48
CA GLY A 33 3.86 18.35 13.51
C GLY A 33 4.77 17.18 13.93
N ALA A 34 5.93 17.52 14.49
CA ALA A 34 6.97 16.57 14.91
C ALA A 34 7.43 15.59 13.80
N GLY A 35 7.34 16.00 12.52
CA GLY A 35 7.71 15.15 11.37
C GLY A 35 6.78 13.97 11.11
N ILE A 36 5.59 13.92 11.74
CA ILE A 36 4.58 12.90 11.50
C ILE A 36 3.69 13.37 10.34
N TYR A 37 3.40 12.47 9.41
CA TYR A 37 2.53 12.75 8.27
C TYR A 37 1.19 12.03 8.45
N THR A 38 0.08 12.73 8.22
CA THR A 38 -1.26 12.14 8.37
C THR A 38 -2.19 12.47 7.22
N THR A 39 -3.16 11.59 7.00
CA THR A 39 -4.27 11.78 6.08
C THR A 39 -5.48 10.98 6.56
N THR A 40 -6.69 11.45 6.25
CA THR A 40 -7.93 10.79 6.65
C THR A 40 -8.86 10.66 5.45
N TYR A 41 -9.52 9.50 5.33
CA TYR A 41 -10.45 9.19 4.25
C TYR A 41 -11.74 8.58 4.79
N THR A 42 -12.84 8.87 4.11
CA THR A 42 -14.09 8.13 4.24
C THR A 42 -14.24 7.18 3.07
N LEU A 43 -14.39 5.88 3.34
CA LEU A 43 -14.61 4.83 2.35
C LEU A 43 -16.06 4.35 2.43
N ASN A 44 -16.83 4.64 1.38
CA ASN A 44 -18.20 4.18 1.25
C ASN A 44 -18.27 2.65 1.08
N PRO A 45 -19.41 2.02 1.40
CA PRO A 45 -19.58 0.57 1.25
C PRO A 45 -19.29 0.11 -0.19
N GLY A 46 -18.55 -0.99 -0.32
CA GLY A 46 -18.13 -1.54 -1.62
C GLY A 46 -16.98 -0.76 -2.30
N LYS A 47 -16.42 0.27 -1.66
CA LYS A 47 -15.26 1.01 -2.19
C LYS A 47 -13.97 0.59 -1.53
N GLY A 48 -12.93 0.49 -2.35
CA GLY A 48 -11.55 0.36 -1.92
C GLY A 48 -10.77 1.65 -2.15
N ARG A 49 -9.67 1.79 -1.43
CA ARG A 49 -8.67 2.82 -1.68
C ARG A 49 -7.28 2.24 -1.45
N ASP A 50 -6.41 2.50 -2.42
CA ASP A 50 -4.98 2.30 -2.29
C ASP A 50 -4.34 3.61 -1.86
N ILE A 51 -3.35 3.50 -0.98
CA ILE A 51 -2.68 4.65 -0.38
C ILE A 51 -1.20 4.53 -0.74
N GLU A 52 -0.77 5.38 -1.67
CA GLU A 52 0.63 5.45 -2.11
C GLU A 52 1.37 6.55 -1.36
N VAL A 53 2.56 6.20 -0.85
CA VAL A 53 3.46 7.13 -0.18
C VAL A 53 4.80 7.05 -0.87
N ARG A 54 5.35 8.20 -1.25
CA ARG A 54 6.73 8.29 -1.74
C ARG A 54 7.61 8.79 -0.60
N ILE A 55 8.64 8.02 -0.31
CA ILE A 55 9.64 8.33 0.71
C ILE A 55 10.99 8.34 0.03
N LYS A 56 11.76 9.40 0.26
CA LYS A 56 13.13 9.54 -0.22
C LYS A 56 14.08 9.40 0.95
N THR A 57 15.15 8.63 0.75
CA THR A 57 16.25 8.51 1.70
C THR A 57 17.29 9.59 1.43
N ASN A 58 17.80 10.21 2.49
CA ASN A 58 18.81 11.28 2.41
C ASN A 58 20.17 10.84 2.91
N GLN A 59 20.28 9.63 3.48
CA GLN A 59 21.53 9.07 3.98
C GLN A 59 21.53 7.54 3.83
N VAL A 60 22.74 6.97 3.80
CA VAL A 60 23.00 5.52 3.83
C VAL A 60 22.67 4.99 5.22
N GLY A 61 22.11 3.79 5.31
CA GLY A 61 21.78 3.17 6.59
C GLY A 61 20.63 2.18 6.50
N ASP A 62 20.34 1.57 7.65
CA ASP A 62 19.17 0.73 7.84
C ASP A 62 18.09 1.54 8.55
N PHE A 63 16.89 1.52 8.00
CA PHE A 63 15.78 2.34 8.46
C PHE A 63 14.54 1.48 8.67
N ASN A 64 13.77 1.80 9.69
CA ASN A 64 12.44 1.25 9.90
C ASN A 64 11.40 2.34 9.67
N VAL A 65 10.67 2.25 8.57
CA VAL A 65 9.53 3.12 8.30
C VAL A 65 8.31 2.53 9.00
N LYS A 66 7.72 3.31 9.90
CA LYS A 66 6.51 2.90 10.62
C LYS A 66 5.30 3.59 10.02
N GLY A 67 4.31 2.80 9.62
CA GLY A 67 2.96 3.25 9.29
C GLY A 67 1.97 2.78 10.36
N ARG A 68 0.98 3.59 10.69
CA ARG A 68 -0.13 3.24 11.57
C ARG A 68 -1.43 3.58 10.86
N ILE A 69 -2.39 2.66 10.91
CA ILE A 69 -3.71 2.81 10.33
C ILE A 69 -4.72 2.64 11.45
N VAL A 70 -5.53 3.66 11.67
CA VAL A 70 -6.65 3.61 12.62
C VAL A 70 -7.94 3.73 11.83
N TYR A 71 -8.90 2.84 12.05
CA TYR A 71 -10.17 2.91 11.35
C TYR A 71 -11.36 2.50 12.21
N TYR A 72 -12.53 3.01 11.87
CA TYR A 72 -13.82 2.63 12.47
C TYR A 72 -14.95 2.76 11.45
N PHE A 73 -16.10 2.16 11.75
CA PHE A 73 -17.29 2.18 10.88
C PHE A 73 -18.40 3.07 11.47
N GLY A 74 -19.10 3.79 10.58
CA GLY A 74 -20.14 4.74 10.96
C GLY A 74 -19.57 5.84 11.85
N ASP A 75 -20.30 6.18 12.91
CA ASP A 75 -19.90 7.20 13.89
C ASP A 75 -19.33 6.61 15.18
N ASN A 76 -19.24 5.28 15.27
CA ASN A 76 -18.81 4.62 16.50
C ASN A 76 -17.29 4.48 16.58
N GLN A 77 -16.63 5.50 17.14
CA GLN A 77 -15.18 5.49 17.36
C GLN A 77 -14.73 4.47 18.43
N SER A 78 -15.62 3.98 19.29
CA SER A 78 -15.24 3.01 20.34
C SER A 78 -14.85 1.64 19.78
N THR A 79 -15.27 1.32 18.55
CA THR A 79 -14.87 0.11 17.82
C THR A 79 -13.67 0.36 16.90
N ALA A 80 -12.89 1.41 17.16
CA ALA A 80 -11.72 1.70 16.34
C ALA A 80 -10.72 0.56 16.42
N GLU A 81 -10.26 0.12 15.25
CA GLU A 81 -9.15 -0.81 15.11
C GLU A 81 -7.87 -0.03 14.77
N ASP A 82 -6.76 -0.52 15.30
CA ASP A 82 -5.45 0.11 15.18
C ASP A 82 -4.40 -0.91 14.74
N HIS A 83 -3.83 -0.67 13.57
CA HIS A 83 -2.87 -1.57 12.94
C HIS A 83 -1.58 -0.83 12.64
N THR A 84 -0.45 -1.42 13.00
CA THR A 84 0.88 -0.86 12.72
C THR A 84 1.61 -1.74 11.73
N LEU A 85 2.19 -1.12 10.70
CA LEU A 85 3.08 -1.74 9.74
C LEU A 85 4.49 -1.18 9.92
N ASN A 86 5.48 -2.08 9.94
CA ASN A 86 6.89 -1.73 9.96
C ASN A 86 7.55 -2.23 8.68
N LEU A 87 8.19 -1.33 7.94
CA LEU A 87 8.92 -1.65 6.72
C LEU A 87 10.40 -1.36 6.94
N GLN A 88 11.21 -2.42 6.90
CA GLN A 88 12.66 -2.30 6.96
C GLN A 88 13.21 -1.95 5.57
N ILE A 89 13.97 -0.86 5.49
CA ILE A 89 14.61 -0.36 4.27
C ILE A 89 16.11 -0.30 4.53
N LYS A 90 16.88 -0.99 3.69
CA LYS A 90 18.35 -0.93 3.71
C LYS A 90 18.84 -0.08 2.55
N VAL A 91 19.60 0.97 2.86
CA VAL A 91 20.18 1.88 1.87
C VAL A 91 21.69 1.69 1.91
N GLY A 92 22.25 1.13 0.84
CA GLY A 92 23.69 1.05 0.64
C GLY A 92 24.27 2.34 0.09
N LYS A 93 25.61 2.47 0.11
CA LYS A 93 26.30 3.49 -0.68
C LYS A 93 26.03 3.22 -2.15
N GLU A 94 25.72 4.25 -2.94
CA GLU A 94 25.77 4.14 -4.40
C GLU A 94 27.18 3.66 -4.76
N GLY A 95 27.29 2.42 -5.24
CA GLY A 95 28.41 2.05 -6.10
C GLY A 95 28.31 2.86 -7.40
N PRO A 96 29.39 2.99 -8.18
CA PRO A 96 29.31 3.62 -9.50
C PRO A 96 28.12 3.01 -10.24
N SER A 97 27.18 3.85 -10.67
CA SER A 97 26.04 3.42 -11.48
C SER A 97 26.58 2.56 -12.61
N THR A 98 26.32 1.26 -12.56
CA THR A 98 26.46 0.45 -13.75
C THR A 98 25.32 0.94 -14.65
N GLU A 99 25.64 1.85 -15.57
CA GLU A 99 24.87 1.96 -16.81
C GLU A 99 24.67 0.52 -17.28
N THR A 100 23.43 0.04 -17.15
CA THR A 100 23.05 -1.21 -17.79
C THR A 100 23.14 -0.91 -19.28
N GLU A 101 24.26 -1.34 -19.87
CA GLU A 101 24.44 -1.48 -21.30
C GLU A 101 23.14 -1.99 -21.90
N LYS A 102 22.53 -1.13 -22.71
CA LYS A 102 21.29 -1.39 -23.45
C LYS A 102 21.42 -2.75 -24.14
N PRO A 103 20.65 -3.79 -23.76
CA PRO A 103 20.72 -5.04 -24.51
C PRO A 103 20.23 -4.77 -25.94
N PRO A 104 20.86 -5.38 -26.97
CA PRO A 104 20.45 -5.20 -28.36
C PRO A 104 19.00 -5.69 -28.53
N PRO A 105 18.22 -5.10 -29.45
CA PRO A 105 16.81 -5.40 -29.58
C PRO A 105 16.64 -6.83 -30.09
N LYS A 106 16.35 -7.79 -29.19
CA LYS A 106 15.90 -9.12 -29.58
C LYS A 106 14.38 -9.12 -29.68
N GLN A 107 13.95 -9.04 -30.94
CA GLN A 107 12.73 -9.52 -31.54
C GLN A 107 11.69 -10.10 -30.57
N THR A 108 10.70 -9.26 -30.33
CA THR A 108 9.38 -9.51 -29.77
C THR A 108 8.78 -10.86 -30.17
N ASN A 109 8.74 -11.81 -29.25
CA ASN A 109 7.69 -12.84 -29.18
C ASN A 109 6.94 -12.61 -27.88
N VAL A 110 5.91 -11.75 -27.92
CA VAL A 110 5.03 -11.53 -26.76
C VAL A 110 4.16 -12.77 -26.61
N LEU A 111 4.46 -13.61 -25.61
CA LEU A 111 3.49 -14.56 -25.10
C LEU A 111 2.67 -13.84 -24.03
N PHE A 112 1.46 -13.40 -24.40
CA PHE A 112 0.49 -12.90 -23.42
C PHE A 112 -0.01 -14.08 -22.58
N VAL A 113 0.62 -14.32 -21.43
CA VAL A 113 -0.02 -15.13 -20.39
C VAL A 113 -1.05 -14.25 -19.70
N ILE A 114 -2.25 -14.20 -20.28
CA ILE A 114 -3.44 -13.76 -19.55
C ILE A 114 -3.69 -14.87 -18.52
N LEU A 115 -3.26 -14.66 -17.27
CA LEU A 115 -3.75 -15.47 -16.16
C LEU A 115 -5.25 -15.18 -16.02
N GLY A 116 -6.04 -16.02 -16.69
CA GLY A 116 -7.46 -15.87 -16.82
C GLY A 116 -8.14 -15.84 -15.46
N ILE A 117 -8.89 -14.77 -15.22
CA ILE A 117 -9.81 -14.65 -14.07
C ILE A 117 -11.01 -15.62 -14.21
N GLY A 118 -11.09 -16.42 -15.30
CA GLY A 118 -12.23 -17.31 -15.59
C GLY A 118 -12.19 -18.73 -14.99
N MET A 119 -11.08 -19.22 -14.43
CA MET A 119 -10.95 -20.66 -14.07
C MET A 119 -11.03 -20.99 -12.57
N ILE A 120 -11.09 -19.99 -11.67
CA ILE A 120 -11.26 -20.26 -10.22
C ILE A 120 -12.75 -20.29 -9.82
N LEU A 121 -13.64 -19.65 -10.58
CA LEU A 121 -15.08 -19.65 -10.28
C LEU A 121 -15.82 -20.91 -10.75
N VAL A 122 -15.31 -21.64 -11.76
CA VAL A 122 -16.00 -22.85 -12.28
C VAL A 122 -15.89 -24.05 -11.32
N LEU A 123 -14.78 -24.18 -10.57
CA LEU A 123 -14.64 -25.26 -9.58
C LEU A 123 -15.49 -25.02 -8.32
N ALA A 124 -15.75 -23.77 -7.94
CA ALA A 124 -16.64 -23.44 -6.83
C ALA A 124 -18.12 -23.70 -7.16
N ILE A 125 -18.55 -23.44 -8.41
CA ILE A 125 -19.94 -23.68 -8.85
C ILE A 125 -20.24 -25.19 -9.00
N LEU A 126 -19.25 -26.01 -9.35
CA LEU A 126 -19.41 -27.47 -9.43
C LEU A 126 -19.43 -28.17 -8.06
N ALA A 127 -18.81 -27.59 -7.03
CA ALA A 127 -18.82 -28.14 -5.66
C ALA A 127 -20.16 -27.89 -4.92
N ILE A 128 -20.92 -26.87 -5.31
CA ILE A 128 -22.20 -26.51 -4.66
C ILE A 128 -23.38 -27.33 -5.22
N ARG A 129 -23.26 -27.92 -6.42
CA ARG A 129 -24.35 -28.70 -7.05
C ARG A 129 -24.39 -30.21 -6.71
N ARG A 130 -23.48 -30.72 -5.88
CA ARG A 130 -23.38 -32.16 -5.54
C ARG A 130 -23.52 -32.49 -4.04
N ARG A 131 -24.13 -31.61 -3.25
CA ARG A 131 -24.62 -31.95 -1.91
C ARG A 131 -26.08 -31.58 -1.77
#